data_AF-A0AA37EP59-F1
#
_entry.id   AF-A0AA37EP59-F1
#
_cell.length_a   1.000
_cell.length_b   1.000
_cell.length_c   1.000
_cell.angle_alpha   90.00
_cell.angle_beta   90.00
_cell.angle_gamma   90.00
#
_symmetry.space_group_name_H-M   'P 1'
#
loop_
_entity.id
_entity.type
_entity.pdbx_description
1 polymer ?
#
loop_
_entity_poly.entity_id
_entity_poly.type
_entity_poly.pdbx_seq_one_letter_code
_entity_poly.pdbx_strand_id
1 'polypeptide(L)'
;MKYLLIFLLVLAIFVISVTLGAQNDQQVSFNYLLAQGEYRVSSLLAVLFAAGFVIGWLVCGLFWLKVRVSLVRAERKIKRLEHQLTPASDIPASSGVPVVKE
;
A
#
# COMPACT_ATOMS: atom_id res chain seq x y z
N MET A 1 9.38 16.95 -6.88
CA MET A 1 10.43 17.25 -5.88
C MET A 1 10.08 16.86 -4.45
N LYS A 2 8.86 17.11 -3.93
CA LYS A 2 8.48 16.80 -2.53
C LYS A 2 8.71 15.34 -2.14
N TYR A 3 8.30 14.38 -2.97
CA TYR A 3 8.47 12.95 -2.70
C TYR A 3 9.94 12.49 -2.72
N LEU A 4 10.78 13.12 -3.55
CA LEU A 4 12.22 12.82 -3.60
C LEU A 4 12.90 13.27 -2.30
N LEU A 5 12.61 14.49 -1.84
CA LEU A 5 13.15 15.00 -0.57
C LEU A 5 12.70 14.17 0.64
N ILE A 6 11.42 13.79 0.69
CA ILE A 6 10.90 12.92 1.76
C ILE A 6 11.58 11.55 1.72
N PHE A 7 11.75 10.97 0.53
CA PHE A 7 12.45 9.69 0.37
C PHE A 7 13.91 9.76 0.85
N LEU A 8 14.63 10.82 0.46
CA LEU A 8 16.02 11.02 0.84
C LEU A 8 16.16 11.22 2.35
N LEU A 9 15.25 11.97 2.97
CA LEU A 9 15.21 12.17 4.42
C LEU A 9 14.95 10.85 5.16
N VAL A 10 13.98 10.06 4.71
CA VAL A 10 13.69 8.73 5.29
C VAL A 10 14.90 7.80 5.13
N LEU A 11 15.55 7.82 3.95
CA LEU A 11 16.74 7.03 3.68
C LEU A 11 17.91 7.44 4.59
N ALA A 12 18.12 8.74 4.81
CA ALA A 12 19.16 9.23 5.70
C ALA A 12 18.93 8.76 7.14
N ILE A 13 17.70 8.90 7.66
CA ILE A 13 17.34 8.41 9.01
C ILE A 13 17.57 6.90 9.11
N PHE A 14 17.18 6.15 8.09
CA PHE A 14 17.37 4.70 8.02
C PHE A 14 18.85 4.32 8.11
N VAL A 15 19.71 4.95 7.30
CA VAL A 15 21.15 4.70 7.30
C VAL A 15 21.77 5.02 8.67
N ILE A 16 21.41 6.15 9.26
CA ILE A 16 21.90 6.54 10.60
C ILE A 16 21.47 5.50 11.65
N SER A 17 20.20 5.08 11.63
CA SER A 17 19.66 4.11 12.59
C SER A 17 20.36 2.75 12.48
N VAL A 18 20.58 2.25 11.27
CA VAL A 18 21.34 1.01 11.02
C VAL A 18 22.79 1.14 11.45
N THR A 19 23.44 2.27 11.16
CA THR A 19 24.85 2.51 11.49
C THR A 19 25.05 2.58 13.01
N LEU A 20 24.17 3.28 13.73
CA LEU A 20 24.17 3.33 15.20
C LEU A 20 23.92 1.96 15.82
N GLY A 21 23.01 1.18 15.23
CA GLY A 21 22.80 -0.22 15.60
C GLY A 21 24.07 -1.05 15.40
N ALA A 22 24.70 -0.95 14.22
CA ALA A 22 25.88 -1.72 13.84
C ALA A 22 27.13 -1.43 14.69
N GLN A 23 27.33 -0.17 15.09
CA GLN A 23 28.44 0.24 15.97
C GLN A 23 28.21 -0.15 17.45
N ASN A 24 27.06 -0.73 17.77
CA ASN A 24 26.79 -1.19 19.12
C ASN A 24 27.48 -2.55 19.36
N ASP A 25 28.73 -2.50 19.81
CA ASP A 25 29.56 -3.68 20.09
C ASP A 25 29.26 -4.34 21.44
N GLN A 26 28.24 -3.87 22.16
CA GLN A 26 27.79 -4.51 23.38
C GLN A 26 27.30 -5.94 23.08
N GLN A 27 27.86 -6.90 23.81
CA GLN A 27 27.48 -8.30 23.75
C GLN A 27 26.47 -8.60 24.87
N VAL A 28 25.42 -9.33 24.52
CA VAL A 28 24.38 -9.81 25.45
C VAL A 28 24.42 -11.32 25.44
N SER A 29 24.51 -11.92 26.63
CA SER A 29 24.44 -13.36 26.78
C SER A 29 22.98 -13.82 26.72
N PHE A 30 22.69 -14.70 25.77
CA PHE A 30 21.42 -15.40 25.69
C PHE A 30 21.61 -16.81 26.23
N ASN A 31 21.03 -17.05 27.40
CA ASN A 31 21.05 -18.37 28.02
C ASN A 31 19.80 -19.14 27.58
N TYR A 32 19.91 -19.91 26.51
CA TYR A 32 18.88 -20.86 26.12
C TYR A 32 18.97 -22.07 27.04
N LEU A 33 17.82 -22.71 27.30
CA LEU A 33 17.68 -23.85 28.22
C LEU A 33 18.67 -25.01 28.00
N LEU A 34 19.30 -25.09 26.82
CA LEU A 34 20.28 -26.11 26.43
C LEU A 34 21.64 -25.53 25.99
N ALA A 35 21.77 -24.19 25.84
CA ALA A 35 23.00 -23.57 25.31
C ALA A 35 23.07 -22.06 25.62
N GLN A 36 24.27 -21.56 25.92
CA GLN A 36 24.53 -20.13 26.07
C GLN A 36 25.18 -19.58 24.80
N GLY A 37 24.59 -18.56 24.19
CA GLY A 37 25.14 -17.87 23.02
C GLY A 37 25.37 -16.39 23.32
N GLU A 38 26.54 -15.87 22.96
CA GLU A 38 26.84 -14.44 23.04
C GLU A 38 26.51 -13.77 21.71
N TYR A 39 25.57 -12.82 21.74
CA TYR A 39 25.15 -12.10 20.56
C TYR A 39 25.38 -10.60 20.73
N ARG A 40 25.80 -9.94 19.66
CA ARG A 40 25.91 -8.47 19.66
C ARG A 40 24.52 -7.85 19.57
N VAL A 41 24.26 -6.80 20.36
CA VAL A 41 23.00 -6.04 20.31
C VAL A 41 22.71 -5.57 18.88
N SER A 42 23.75 -5.16 18.16
CA SER A 42 23.71 -4.78 16.76
C SER A 42 23.04 -5.83 15.85
N SER A 43 23.44 -7.09 15.99
CA SER A 43 22.91 -8.19 15.18
C SER A 43 21.44 -8.48 15.46
N LEU A 44 21.04 -8.46 16.75
CA LEU A 44 19.65 -8.65 17.13
C LEU A 44 18.76 -7.53 16.59
N LEU A 45 19.21 -6.29 16.76
CA LEU A 45 18.47 -5.13 16.30
C LEU A 45 18.33 -5.14 14.77
N ALA A 46 19.39 -5.49 14.05
CA ALA A 46 19.37 -5.61 12.59
C ALA A 46 18.36 -6.67 12.13
N VAL A 47 18.34 -7.85 12.76
CA VAL A 47 17.39 -8.93 12.43
C VAL A 47 15.95 -8.52 12.72
N LEU A 48 15.68 -7.94 13.90
CA LEU A 48 14.36 -7.48 14.29
C LEU A 48 13.85 -6.37 13.35
N PHE A 49 14.72 -5.44 13.01
CA PHE A 49 14.39 -4.34 12.11
C PHE A 49 14.11 -4.85 10.68
N ALA A 50 14.96 -5.75 10.16
CA ALA A 50 14.74 -6.34 8.84
C ALA A 50 13.44 -7.16 8.80
N ALA A 51 13.18 -7.97 9.83
CA ALA A 51 11.93 -8.73 9.94
C ALA A 51 10.71 -7.80 10.01
N GLY A 52 10.76 -6.76 10.85
CA GLY A 52 9.72 -5.75 10.96
C GLY A 52 9.46 -5.02 9.64
N PHE A 53 10.52 -4.67 8.92
CA PHE A 53 10.42 -4.03 7.60
C PHE A 53 9.76 -4.96 6.58
N VAL A 54 10.16 -6.24 6.50
CA VAL A 54 9.56 -7.23 5.60
C VAL A 54 8.08 -7.43 5.91
N ILE A 55 7.71 -7.55 7.18
CA ILE A 55 6.30 -7.69 7.60
C ILE A 55 5.51 -6.42 7.23
N GLY A 56 6.05 -5.24 7.56
CA GLY A 56 5.42 -3.96 7.21
C GLY A 56 5.24 -3.77 5.71
N TRP A 57 6.24 -4.15 4.92
CA TRP A 57 6.18 -4.14 3.46
C TRP A 57 5.09 -5.08 2.93
N LEU A 58 5.03 -6.31 3.44
CA LEU A 58 4.01 -7.28 3.03
C LEU A 58 2.60 -6.78 3.33
N VAL A 59 2.36 -6.30 4.56
CA VAL A 59 1.06 -5.75 4.95
C VAL A 59 0.70 -4.55 4.07
N CYS A 60 1.61 -3.57 3.94
CA CYS A 60 1.38 -2.39 3.11
C CYS A 60 1.11 -2.77 1.64
N GLY A 61 1.91 -3.67 1.08
CA GLY A 61 1.76 -4.14 -0.30
C GLY A 61 0.43 -4.84 -0.56
N LEU A 62 -0.03 -5.70 0.37
CA LEU A 62 -1.31 -6.37 0.29
C LEU A 62 -2.49 -5.37 0.37
N PHE A 63 -2.44 -4.41 1.29
CA PHE A 63 -3.47 -3.37 1.42
C PHE A 63 -3.52 -2.48 0.19
N TRP A 64 -2.36 -2.04 -0.31
CA TRP A 64 -2.25 -1.25 -1.53
C TRP A 64 -2.83 -2.00 -2.73
N LEU A 65 -2.49 -3.28 -2.90
CA LEU A 65 -3.02 -4.11 -3.98
C LEU A 65 -4.54 -4.24 -3.87
N LYS A 66 -5.07 -4.49 -2.66
CA LYS A 66 -6.52 -4.58 -2.42
C LYS A 66 -7.24 -3.29 -2.82
N VAL A 67 -6.70 -2.12 -2.44
CA VAL A 67 -7.25 -0.81 -2.80
C VAL A 67 -7.20 -0.61 -4.32
N ARG A 68 -6.08 -0.92 -4.98
CA ARG A 68 -5.94 -0.80 -6.44
C ARG A 68 -6.93 -1.69 -7.18
N VAL A 69 -7.10 -2.94 -6.76
CA VAL A 69 -8.07 -3.87 -7.34
C VAL A 69 -9.51 -3.35 -7.14
N SER A 70 -9.83 -2.81 -5.96
CA SER A 70 -11.13 -2.21 -5.69
C SER A 70 -11.42 -1.02 -6.62
N LEU A 71 -10.44 -0.16 -6.83
CA LEU A 71 -10.53 1.01 -7.71
C LEU A 71 -10.82 0.59 -9.16
N VAL A 72 -10.05 -0.35 -9.70
CA VAL A 72 -10.28 -0.89 -11.06
C VAL A 72 -11.67 -1.51 -11.19
N ARG A 73 -12.14 -2.23 -10.16
CA ARG A 73 -13.49 -2.81 -10.15
C ARG A 73 -14.57 -1.73 -10.10
N ALA A 74 -14.38 -0.68 -9.32
CA ALA A 74 -15.31 0.45 -9.24
C ALA A 74 -15.39 1.21 -10.57
N GLU A 75 -14.26 1.52 -11.20
CA GLU A 75 -14.22 2.15 -12.53
C GLU A 75 -14.94 1.31 -13.59
N ARG A 76 -14.73 -0.02 -13.59
CA ARG A 76 -15.44 -0.91 -14.52
C ARG A 76 -16.96 -0.92 -14.28
N LYS A 77 -17.41 -0.80 -13.02
CA LYS A 77 -18.84 -0.70 -12.70
C LYS A 77 -19.44 0.61 -13.19
N ILE A 78 -18.74 1.73 -12.99
CA ILE A 78 -19.15 3.05 -13.47
C ILE A 78 -19.33 3.02 -15.00
N LYS A 79 -18.31 2.54 -15.75
CA LYS A 79 -18.39 2.43 -17.21
C LYS A 79 -19.56 1.59 -17.71
N ARG A 80 -19.92 0.51 -17.01
CA ARG A 80 -21.08 -0.32 -17.37
C ARG A 80 -22.41 0.39 -17.13
N LEU A 81 -22.52 1.13 -16.01
CA LEU A 81 -23.72 1.90 -15.69
C LEU A 81 -23.90 3.06 -16.67
N GLU A 82 -22.82 3.79 -17.00
CA GLU A 82 -22.83 4.85 -18.01
C GLU A 82 -23.33 4.31 -19.36
N HIS A 83 -22.82 3.16 -19.80
CA HIS A 83 -23.21 2.53 -21.07
C HIS A 83 -24.63 1.96 -21.08
N GLN A 84 -25.25 1.71 -19.92
CA GLN A 84 -26.67 1.34 -19.80
C GLN A 84 -27.60 2.56 -19.74
N LEU A 85 -27.11 3.70 -19.25
CA LEU A 85 -27.87 4.96 -19.28
C LEU A 85 -27.92 5.58 -20.68
N THR A 86 -26.87 5.42 -21.50
CA THR A 86 -26.84 5.97 -22.87
C THR A 86 -27.98 5.48 -23.78
N PRO A 87 -28.32 4.18 -23.87
CA PRO A 87 -29.42 3.71 -24.73
C PRO A 87 -30.83 4.12 -24.26
N ALA A 88 -30.99 4.61 -23.02
CA ALA A 88 -32.29 5.06 -22.52
C ALA A 88 -32.62 6.52 -22.86
N SER A 89 -31.65 7.30 -23.35
CA SER A 89 -31.84 8.71 -23.74
C SER A 89 -32.12 8.88 -25.24
N ASP A 90 -32.07 7.81 -26.04
CA ASP A 90 -32.37 7.80 -27.47
C ASP A 90 -33.83 7.35 -27.73
N ILE A 91 -34.81 7.83 -26.94
CA ILE A 91 -36.20 7.82 -27.42
C ILE A 91 -36.30 8.97 -28.43
N PRO A 92 -36.52 8.69 -29.73
CA PRO A 92 -36.74 9.77 -30.68
C PRO A 92 -38.04 10.48 -30.28
N ALA A 93 -37.95 11.78 -30.06
CA ALA A 93 -39.09 12.68 -30.00
C ALA A 93 -39.78 12.71 -31.37
N SER A 94 -40.49 11.63 -31.69
CA SER A 94 -41.27 11.45 -32.91
C SER A 94 -42.39 10.47 -32.61
N SER A 95 -43.38 10.92 -31.85
CA SER A 95 -44.72 10.35 -31.89
C SER A 95 -45.66 11.54 -31.92
N GLY A 96 -46.19 11.76 -33.13
CA GLY A 96 -46.88 12.97 -33.52
C GLY A 96 -48.11 13.26 -32.67
N VAL A 97 -48.33 14.55 -32.49
CA VAL A 97 -49.61 15.14 -32.13
C VAL A 97 -50.64 14.73 -33.18
N PRO A 98 -51.75 14.03 -32.86
CA PRO A 98 -52.95 14.14 -33.66
C PRO A 98 -53.74 15.34 -33.11
N VAL A 99 -53.70 16.43 -33.86
CA VAL A 99 -54.72 17.47 -33.79
C VAL A 99 -56.04 16.81 -34.15
N VAL A 100 -56.93 16.62 -33.18
CA VAL A 100 -58.35 16.32 -33.44
C VAL A 100 -59.09 17.64 -33.25
N LYS A 101 -59.43 18.25 -34.39
CA LYS A 101 -60.53 19.20 -34.53
C LYS A 101 -61.84 18.42 -34.48
N GLU A 102 -62.70 18.72 -33.51
CA GLU A 102 -64.10 19.16 -33.67
C GLU A 102 -64.70 19.47 -32.30
#